data_AF-E1R280-F1
#
_entry.id   AF-E1R280-F1
#
_cell.length_a   1.000
_cell.length_b   1.000
_cell.length_c   1.000
_cell.angle_alpha   90.00
_cell.angle_beta   90.00
_cell.angle_gamma   90.00
#
_symmetry.space_group_name_H-M   'P 1'
#
loop_
_entity.id
_entity.type
_entity.pdbx_description
1 polymer ?
#
loop_
_entity_poly.entity_id
_entity_poly.type
_entity_poly.pdbx_seq_one_letter_code
_entity_poly.pdbx_strand_id
1 'polypeptide(L)' 'MKFNKKNGPVFVKLLLFAALAGTLFWELSMRFLKIMGIALDLTAGPIGFDVGALQMWLSINPGTFIGLAMGWLLFSKI' A
#
# COMPACT_ATOMS: atom_id res chain seq x y z
N MET A 1 5.14 19.28 4.47
CA MET A 1 6.59 19.42 4.70
C MET A 1 7.23 19.31 3.34
N LYS A 2 8.20 20.18 3.03
CA LYS A 2 8.94 20.03 1.78
C LYS A 2 9.90 18.84 1.93
N PHE A 3 9.90 17.95 0.95
CA PHE A 3 10.85 16.85 0.89
C PHE A 3 12.28 17.42 0.85
N ASN A 4 13.11 17.00 1.79
CA ASN A 4 14.53 17.37 1.87
C ASN A 4 15.35 16.17 2.35
N LYS A 5 16.68 16.23 2.24
CA LYS A 5 17.57 15.12 2.64
C LYS A 5 17.45 14.72 4.13
N LYS A 6 17.02 15.63 5.00
CA LYS A 6 16.84 15.36 6.45
C LYS A 6 15.53 14.61 6.72
N ASN A 7 14.50 14.86 5.92
CA ASN A 7 13.14 14.34 6.13
C ASN A 7 12.84 13.09 5.27
N GLY A 8 13.77 12.73 4.36
CA GLY A 8 13.65 11.56 3.50
C GLY A 8 13.34 10.25 4.23
N PRO A 9 14.03 9.91 5.34
CA PRO A 9 13.73 8.69 6.09
C PRO A 9 12.31 8.67 6.68
N VAL A 10 11.81 9.82 7.12
CA VAL A 10 10.44 9.94 7.67
C VAL A 10 9.41 9.77 6.55
N PHE A 11 9.66 10.39 5.40
CA PHE A 11 8.82 10.24 4.21
C PHE A 11 8.72 8.79 3.73
N VAL A 12 9.86 8.07 3.64
CA VAL A 12 9.87 6.65 3.24
C VAL A 12 9.10 5.78 4.23
N LYS A 13 9.29 5.99 5.53
CA LYS A 13 8.51 5.27 6.56
C LYS A 13 7.03 5.54 6.43
N LEU A 14 6.65 6.80 6.24
CA LEU A 14 5.25 7.20 6.09
C LEU A 14 4.61 6.60 4.84
N LEU A 15 5.32 6.57 3.71
CA LEU A 15 4.85 5.88 2.51
C LEU A 15 4.69 4.37 2.72
N LEU A 16 5.65 3.71 3.37
CA LEU A 16 5.57 2.28 3.69
C LEU A 16 4.34 1.99 4.57
N PHE A 17 4.13 2.77 5.63
CA PHE A 17 2.96 2.62 6.49
C PHE A 17 1.66 2.89 5.73
N ALA A 18 1.61 3.94 4.91
CA ALA A 18 0.43 4.28 4.15
C ALA A 18 0.11 3.23 3.07
N ALA A 19 1.12 2.66 2.42
CA ALA A 19 0.97 1.56 1.48
C ALA A 19 0.40 0.32 2.18
N LEU A 20 0.96 -0.09 3.32
CA LEU A 20 0.47 -1.23 4.10
C LEU A 20 -0.97 -1.01 4.59
N ALA A 21 -1.26 0.18 5.10
CA ALA A 21 -2.61 0.56 5.53
C ALA A 21 -3.62 0.54 4.36
N GLY A 22 -3.22 1.06 3.20
CA GLY A 22 -4.03 1.03 1.98
C GLY A 22 -4.29 -0.38 1.48
N THR A 23 -3.28 -1.25 1.46
CA THR A 23 -3.41 -2.66 1.11
C THR A 23 -4.38 -3.37 2.06
N LEU A 24 -4.24 -3.17 3.38
CA LEU A 24 -5.13 -3.76 4.38
C LEU A 24 -6.58 -3.26 4.25
N PHE A 25 -6.76 -1.96 4.04
CA PHE A 25 -8.07 -1.36 3.84
C PHE A 25 -8.78 -1.94 2.60
N TRP A 26 -8.02 -2.15 1.52
CA TRP A 26 -8.55 -2.76 0.31
C TRP A 26 -8.96 -4.22 0.51
N GLU A 27 -8.10 -5.02 1.13
CA GLU A 27 -8.41 -6.41 1.47
C GLU A 27 -9.67 -6.51 2.35
N LEU A 28 -9.80 -5.63 3.35
CA LEU A 28 -11.00 -5.55 4.17
C LEU A 28 -12.22 -5.19 3.34
N SER A 29 -12.13 -4.19 2.47
CA SER A 29 -13.22 -3.77 1.59
C SER A 29 -13.66 -4.88 0.66
N MET A 30 -12.73 -5.62 0.05
CA MET A 30 -13.02 -6.77 -0.80
C MET A 30 -13.69 -7.91 -0.02
N ARG A 31 -13.24 -8.18 1.21
CA ARG A 31 -13.91 -9.15 2.10
C ARG A 31 -15.33 -8.72 2.44
N PHE A 32 -15.57 -7.45 2.72
CA PHE A 32 -16.91 -6.90 2.95
C PHE A 32 -17.81 -7.03 1.72
N LEU A 33 -17.32 -6.65 0.53
CA LEU A 33 -18.07 -6.78 -0.72
C LEU A 33 -18.41 -8.23 -1.03
N LYS A 34 -17.49 -9.16 -0.77
CA LYS A 34 -17.72 -10.60 -0.93
C LYS A 34 -18.83 -11.10 0.00
N ILE A 35 -18.91 -10.62 1.25
CA ILE A 35 -20.01 -10.93 2.17
C ILE A 35 -21.35 -10.39 1.65
N MET A 36 -21.33 -9.25 0.96
CA MET A 36 -22.51 -8.65 0.31
C MET A 36 -22.89 -9.32 -1.03
N GLY A 37 -22.21 -10.40 -1.42
CA GLY A 37 -22.48 -11.13 -2.67
C GLY A 37 -21.87 -10.51 -3.93
N ILE A 38 -21.03 -9.48 -3.79
CA ILE A 38 -20.34 -8.84 -4.91
C ILE A 38 -18.94 -9.47 -5.05
N ALA A 39 -18.76 -10.26 -6.10
CA ALA A 39 -17.48 -10.88 -6.43
C ALA A 39 -16.65 -9.94 -7.33
N LEU A 40 -15.86 -9.06 -6.72
CA LEU A 40 -14.86 -8.23 -7.40
C LEU A 40 -13.47 -8.73 -7.02
N ASP A 41 -12.65 -9.08 -8.02
CA ASP A 41 -11.23 -9.35 -7.84
C ASP A 41 -10.43 -8.37 -8.71
N LEU A 42 -9.93 -7.33 -8.04
CA LEU A 42 -9.17 -6.22 -8.64
C LEU A 42 -7.74 -6.23 -8.11
N THR A 43 -7.21 -7.42 -7.88
CA THR A 43 -5.84 -7.62 -7.41
C THR A 43 -4.91 -7.76 -8.62
N ALA A 44 -3.93 -6.87 -8.77
CA ALA A 44 -2.86 -7.11 -9.74
C ALA A 44 -1.92 -8.17 -9.15
N GLY A 45 -1.56 -9.18 -9.94
CA GLY A 45 -0.82 -10.36 -9.48
C GLY A 45 0.45 -10.06 -8.66
N PRO A 46 0.95 -11.04 -7.89
CA PRO A 46 2.01 -10.82 -6.91
C PRO A 46 3.30 -10.31 -7.58
N ILE A 47 3.82 -9.18 -7.11
CA ILE A 47 5.11 -8.64 -7.53
C ILE A 47 6.07 -8.94 -6.37
N GLY A 48 7.03 -9.83 -6.60
CA GLY A 48 7.94 -10.34 -5.58
C GLY A 48 9.37 -10.43 -6.07
N PHE A 49 10.31 -10.36 -5.12
CA PHE A 49 11.72 -10.63 -5.35
C PHE A 49 12.05 -11.99 -4.72
N ASP A 50 12.50 -12.94 -5.54
CA ASP A 50 13.06 -14.20 -5.07
C ASP A 50 14.56 -14.03 -4.89
N VAL A 51 15.03 -14.05 -3.64
CA VAL A 51 16.45 -13.98 -3.32
C VAL A 51 16.90 -15.30 -2.66
N GLY A 52 16.46 -16.45 -3.19
CA GLY A 52 16.99 -17.80 -2.91
C GLY A 52 16.82 -18.37 -1.48
N ALA A 53 16.75 -17.52 -0.46
CA ALA A 53 16.58 -17.83 0.96
C ALA A 53 15.39 -17.05 1.58
N LEU A 54 14.89 -16.01 0.89
CA LEU A 54 13.76 -15.19 1.32
C LEU A 54 12.88 -14.88 0.11
N GLN A 55 11.63 -15.35 0.16
CA GLN A 55 10.59 -14.96 -0.78
C GLN A 55 9.70 -13.92 -0.11
N MET A 56 9.76 -12.68 -0.62
CA MET A 56 8.82 -11.63 -0.25
C MET A 56 7.87 -11.39 -1.41
N TRP A 57 6.60 -11.73 -1.21
CA TRP A 57 5.53 -11.52 -2.18
C TRP A 57 4.69 -10.33 -1.73
N LEU A 58 4.71 -9.24 -2.48
CA LEU A 58 3.80 -8.12 -2.26
C LEU A 58 2.75 -8.14 -3.37
N SER A 59 1.51 -8.45 -3.00
CA SER A 59 0.39 -8.26 -3.93
C SER A 59 0.10 -6.77 -4.04
N ILE A 60 0.30 -6.19 -5.22
CA ILE A 60 -0.02 -4.77 -5.44
C ILE A 60 -1.51 -4.69 -5.75
N ASN A 61 -2.26 -4.01 -4.89
CA ASN A 61 -3.67 -3.77 -5.11
C ASN A 61 -3.95 -2.26 -5.25
N PRO A 62 -5.13 -1.87 -5.77
CA PRO A 62 -5.53 -0.47 -5.85
C PRO A 62 -5.45 0.26 -4.50
N GLY A 63 -5.68 -0.45 -3.41
CA GLY A 63 -5.46 0.02 -2.05
C GLY A 63 -4.04 0.50 -1.78
N THR A 64 -3.03 -0.23 -2.23
CA THR A 64 -1.62 0.15 -2.09
C THR A 64 -1.35 1.50 -2.76
N PHE A 65 -1.87 1.71 -3.97
CA PHE A 65 -1.71 2.98 -4.70
C PHE A 65 -2.44 4.14 -4.01
N ILE A 66 -3.67 3.90 -3.56
CA ILE A 66 -4.45 4.89 -2.78
C ILE A 66 -3.70 5.25 -1.49
N GLY A 67 -3.16 4.25 -0.80
CA GLY A 67 -2.36 4.40 0.40
C GLY A 67 -1.11 5.26 0.15
N LEU A 68 -0.34 4.96 -0.89
CA LEU A 68 0.83 5.74 -1.27
C LEU A 68 0.48 7.20 -1.62
N ALA A 69 -0.59 7.41 -2.39
CA ALA A 69 -1.06 8.75 -2.74
C ALA A 69 -1.48 9.55 -1.50
N MET A 70 -2.20 8.91 -0.57
CA MET A 70 -2.60 9.51 0.71
C MET A 70 -1.38 9.81 1.58
N GLY A 71 -0.40 8.92 1.64
CA GLY A 71 0.86 9.15 2.37
C GLY A 71 1.64 10.33 1.82
N TRP A 72 1.73 10.46 0.49
CA TRP A 72 2.32 11.63 -0.16
C TRP A 72 1.61 12.92 0.24
N LEU A 73 0.28 12.94 0.15
CA LEU A 73 -0.53 14.10 0.52
C LEU A 73 -0.35 14.47 2.00
N LEU A 74 -0.37 13.49 2.91
CA LEU A 74 -0.13 13.69 4.34
C LEU A 74 1.24 14.33 4.58
N PHE A 75 2.30 13.77 3.99
CA PHE A 75 3.64 14.32 4.14
C PHE A 75 3.76 15.74 3.59
N SER A 76 3.09 16.05 2.48
CA SER A 76 3.10 17.40 1.91
C SER A 76 2.42 18.44 2.83
N LYS A 77 1.45 18.02 3.65
CA LYS A 77 0.68 18.89 4.56
C LYS A 77 1.26 19.03 5.97
N ILE A 78 1.98 18.03 6.49
CA ILE A 78 2.66 18.07 7.81
C ILE A 78 3.82 19.05 7.78
#